data_AF-A0A8H2NTN2-F1
#
_entry.id   AF-A0A8H2NTN2-F1
#
_cell.length_a   1.000
_cell.length_b   1.000
_cell.length_c   1.000
_cell.angle_alpha   90.00
_cell.angle_beta   90.00
_cell.angle_gamma   90.00
#
_symmetry.space_group_name_H-M   'P 1'
#
loop_
_entity.id
_entity.type
_entity.pdbx_description
1 polymer ?
#
loop_
_entity_poly.entity_id
_entity_poly.type
_entity_poly.pdbx_seq_one_letter_code
_entity_poly.pdbx_strand_id
1 'polypeptide(L)'
;MYKTVIMLLACLGLTGCSLFGQNLQSSADSESVSTYVPLDPFPVVSTQGESCKSPDSAEVLGVGRNSLPEGHLADVDTPIYKDMLSSLPDNAVRMVVENVTSSGSVTYGVGKIGGRFERYRVTADYTSADTINMPLWISKEVELKTINPKVSLASTTLKRVVPLSEVIPVGFQVRLDGTGYVYTSERYSVRRAVPGESPPSGYEVYNIPVYVGIGIRITSNIEITGSTANISGIAAIGFEAESNNLKGSLVVQTLGVNGKAVSSALPMQSELNATTAQNALIATASIKTLLYSDDTQIYPRVVGLYLPFSSKKALVNAIISELSSSRVEWKRPCYWVNSKKLSIPKNT
;
A
#
# COMPACT_ATOMS: atom_id res chain seq x y z
N MET A 1 58.34 -30.01 15.61
CA MET A 1 58.23 -28.69 14.96
C MET A 1 57.28 -28.64 13.74
N TYR A 2 56.47 -29.68 13.47
CA TYR A 2 55.59 -29.73 12.28
C TYR A 2 54.09 -29.57 12.58
N LYS A 3 53.69 -29.57 13.87
CA LYS A 3 52.27 -29.50 14.27
C LYS A 3 51.72 -28.07 14.34
N THR A 4 52.57 -27.05 14.45
CA THR A 4 52.11 -25.65 14.58
C THR A 4 51.84 -24.97 13.24
N VAL A 5 52.36 -25.52 12.12
CA VAL A 5 52.18 -24.93 10.78
C VAL A 5 50.83 -25.35 10.15
N ILE A 6 50.30 -26.52 10.52
CA ILE A 6 49.04 -27.03 9.96
C ILE A 6 47.81 -26.29 10.52
N MET A 7 47.92 -25.66 11.70
CA MET A 7 46.81 -24.92 12.31
C MET A 7 46.62 -23.51 11.71
N LEU A 8 47.62 -22.95 11.03
CA LEU A 8 47.51 -21.63 10.38
C LEU A 8 46.88 -21.70 8.97
N LEU A 9 46.93 -22.86 8.31
CA LEU A 9 46.34 -23.01 6.96
C LEU A 9 44.82 -23.28 6.99
N ALA A 10 44.26 -23.66 8.14
CA ALA A 10 42.82 -23.95 8.28
C ALA A 10 41.96 -22.69 8.52
N CYS A 11 42.56 -21.53 8.81
CA CYS A 11 41.81 -20.28 9.06
C CYS A 11 41.56 -19.41 7.80
N LEU A 12 42.07 -19.80 6.63
CA LEU A 12 41.90 -19.03 5.39
C LEU A 12 40.70 -19.48 4.53
N GLY A 13 39.93 -20.47 4.98
CA GLY A 13 38.80 -21.04 4.21
C GLY A 13 37.41 -20.46 4.52
N LEU A 14 37.29 -19.47 5.41
CA LEU A 14 35.98 -18.94 5.88
C LEU A 14 35.71 -17.48 5.49
N THR A 15 36.37 -16.94 4.46
CA THR A 15 35.94 -15.69 3.83
C THR A 15 34.80 -16.00 2.84
N GLY A 16 33.62 -16.27 3.39
CA GLY A 16 32.38 -16.35 2.63
C GLY A 16 32.05 -15.00 2.01
N CYS A 17 31.60 -15.03 0.76
CA CYS A 17 31.26 -13.90 -0.09
C CYS A 17 30.38 -12.83 0.61
N SER A 18 30.97 -11.71 1.03
CA SER A 18 30.22 -10.48 1.40
C SER A 18 30.31 -9.39 0.33
N LEU A 19 30.85 -9.69 -0.86
CA LEU A 19 31.14 -8.71 -1.91
C LEU A 19 30.06 -8.57 -3.00
N PHE A 20 28.93 -9.27 -2.90
CA PHE A 20 27.77 -9.12 -3.79
C PHE A 20 26.58 -8.51 -3.06
N GLY A 21 26.78 -7.29 -2.56
CA GLY A 21 25.72 -6.41 -2.06
C GLY A 21 25.62 -5.12 -2.88
N GLN A 22 26.08 -5.13 -4.13
CA GLN A 22 25.74 -4.04 -5.04
C GLN A 22 24.25 -4.15 -5.33
N ASN A 23 23.49 -3.21 -4.79
CA ASN A 23 22.12 -2.94 -5.19
C ASN A 23 22.08 -2.90 -6.72
N LEU A 24 21.62 -3.98 -7.33
CA LEU A 24 21.14 -4.03 -8.70
C LEU A 24 19.82 -3.25 -8.74
N GLN A 25 19.90 -1.94 -8.49
CA GLN A 25 18.87 -1.02 -8.90
C GLN A 25 19.07 -0.84 -10.38
N SER A 26 18.21 -1.49 -11.17
CA SER A 26 18.18 -1.29 -12.60
C SER A 26 17.84 0.18 -12.88
N SER A 27 18.25 0.72 -14.02
CA SER A 27 17.85 2.06 -14.45
C SER A 27 16.32 2.22 -14.53
N ALA A 28 15.57 1.12 -14.63
CA ALA A 28 14.11 1.10 -14.56
C ALA A 28 13.57 1.30 -13.13
N ASP A 29 14.32 0.92 -12.09
CA ASP A 29 13.98 1.17 -10.68
C ASP A 29 14.22 2.62 -10.26
N SER A 30 15.09 3.36 -10.96
CA SER A 30 15.30 4.79 -10.73
C SER A 30 14.21 5.68 -11.35
N GLU A 31 13.48 5.20 -12.35
CA GLU A 31 12.44 5.97 -13.05
C GLU A 31 11.02 5.55 -12.67
N SER A 32 10.80 4.30 -12.27
CA SER A 32 9.51 3.83 -11.77
C SER A 32 9.43 3.97 -10.25
N VAL A 33 9.15 5.19 -9.76
CA VAL A 33 8.84 5.42 -8.33
C VAL A 33 7.42 4.95 -8.03
N SER A 34 7.18 3.66 -8.28
CA SER A 34 5.96 2.98 -7.90
C SER A 34 5.97 2.81 -6.38
N THR A 35 4.97 3.38 -5.73
CA THR A 35 4.97 3.50 -4.27
C THR A 35 3.72 2.88 -3.68
N TYR A 36 3.92 1.88 -2.81
CA TYR A 36 2.89 1.43 -1.89
C TYR A 36 2.64 2.51 -0.83
N VAL A 37 1.39 2.92 -0.67
CA VAL A 37 0.97 3.89 0.34
C VAL A 37 0.05 3.18 1.35
N PRO A 38 0.49 3.00 2.60
CA PRO A 38 -0.36 2.48 3.66
C PRO A 38 -1.46 3.51 3.97
N LEU A 39 -2.70 3.04 4.09
CA LEU A 39 -3.85 3.88 4.42
C LEU A 39 -4.40 3.51 5.78
N ASP A 40 -4.92 4.50 6.52
CA ASP A 40 -5.77 4.21 7.67
C ASP A 40 -7.02 3.46 7.20
N PRO A 41 -7.38 2.34 7.84
CA PRO A 41 -8.36 1.44 7.27
C PRO A 41 -9.76 2.04 7.25
N PHE A 42 -10.36 2.16 6.07
CA PHE A 42 -11.75 2.58 5.89
C PHE A 42 -12.65 1.47 5.31
N PRO A 43 -13.97 1.49 5.59
CA PRO A 43 -14.89 0.41 5.22
C PRO A 43 -15.05 0.25 3.70
N VAL A 44 -15.31 -1.00 3.29
CA VAL A 44 -15.73 -1.36 1.93
C VAL A 44 -17.19 -1.84 1.92
N VAL A 45 -17.81 -1.82 0.74
CA VAL A 45 -19.08 -2.51 0.48
C VAL A 45 -18.77 -3.76 -0.31
N SER A 46 -19.13 -4.92 0.23
CA SER A 46 -18.97 -6.19 -0.50
C SER A 46 -20.15 -6.37 -1.45
N THR A 47 -19.86 -6.58 -2.73
CA THR A 47 -20.83 -6.88 -3.78
C THR A 47 -20.53 -8.23 -4.42
N GLN A 48 -21.48 -8.78 -5.16
CA GLN A 48 -21.29 -10.03 -5.90
C GLN A 48 -20.22 -9.86 -6.98
N GLY A 49 -19.18 -10.70 -6.94
CA GLY A 49 -18.16 -10.73 -7.98
C GLY A 49 -18.61 -11.41 -9.27
N GLU A 50 -17.77 -11.33 -10.29
CA GLU A 50 -18.06 -11.92 -11.61
C GLU A 50 -18.29 -13.44 -11.54
N SER A 51 -17.60 -14.13 -10.62
CA SER A 51 -17.81 -15.56 -10.36
C SER A 51 -19.17 -15.91 -9.75
N CYS A 52 -19.93 -14.91 -9.29
CA CYS A 52 -21.28 -15.06 -8.77
C CYS A 52 -22.36 -14.90 -9.85
N LYS A 53 -22.01 -14.47 -11.07
CA LYS A 53 -22.95 -14.41 -12.19
C LYS A 53 -23.17 -15.81 -12.73
N SER A 54 -24.44 -16.24 -12.83
CA SER A 54 -24.77 -17.54 -13.42
C SER A 54 -24.03 -17.64 -14.75
N PRO A 55 -23.33 -18.75 -15.03
CA PRO A 55 -23.03 -19.04 -16.41
C PRO A 55 -24.37 -18.96 -17.15
N ASP A 56 -24.44 -18.13 -18.21
CA ASP A 56 -25.61 -18.16 -19.08
C ASP A 56 -25.72 -19.62 -19.51
N SER A 57 -26.82 -20.28 -19.16
CA SER A 57 -27.01 -21.72 -19.37
C SER A 57 -26.87 -22.13 -20.84
N ALA A 58 -26.97 -21.17 -21.75
CA ALA A 58 -26.69 -21.33 -23.18
C ALA A 58 -25.19 -21.38 -23.55
N GLU A 59 -24.31 -20.70 -22.80
CA GLU A 59 -22.88 -20.60 -23.12
C GLU A 59 -22.11 -21.85 -22.64
N VAL A 60 -22.48 -22.42 -21.49
CA VAL A 60 -21.82 -23.61 -20.93
C VAL A 60 -22.14 -24.90 -21.68
N LEU A 61 -23.32 -24.98 -22.33
CA LEU A 61 -23.71 -26.18 -23.07
C LEU A 61 -23.34 -26.10 -24.56
N GLY A 62 -22.95 -24.94 -25.10
CA GLY A 62 -22.76 -24.77 -26.55
C GLY A 62 -24.03 -25.05 -27.37
N VAL A 63 -25.19 -25.12 -26.72
CA VAL A 63 -26.48 -25.42 -27.32
C VAL A 63 -27.21 -24.11 -27.53
N GLY A 64 -27.49 -23.77 -28.80
CA GLY A 64 -28.22 -22.55 -29.15
C GLY A 64 -29.58 -22.48 -28.44
N ARG A 65 -29.94 -21.27 -27.96
CA ARG A 65 -31.15 -20.95 -27.16
C ARG A 65 -32.48 -21.54 -27.67
N ASN A 66 -32.55 -21.97 -28.92
CA ASN A 66 -33.79 -22.44 -29.56
C ASN A 66 -34.02 -23.96 -29.49
N SER A 67 -33.22 -24.71 -28.73
CA SER A 67 -33.28 -26.19 -28.74
C SER A 67 -33.47 -26.86 -27.37
N LEU A 68 -33.75 -26.09 -26.32
CA LEU A 68 -34.07 -26.66 -25.01
C LEU A 68 -35.60 -26.81 -24.86
N PRO A 69 -36.11 -28.04 -24.65
CA PRO A 69 -37.55 -28.26 -24.45
C PRO A 69 -38.04 -27.56 -23.18
N GLU A 70 -39.15 -26.83 -23.31
CA GLU A 70 -39.88 -26.23 -22.20
C GLU A 70 -40.27 -27.32 -21.19
N GLY A 71 -39.57 -27.41 -20.05
CA GLY A 71 -39.87 -28.40 -19.01
C GLY A 71 -38.68 -28.95 -18.21
N HIS A 72 -37.45 -28.58 -18.55
CA HIS A 72 -36.25 -28.90 -17.74
C HIS A 72 -35.53 -27.61 -17.32
N LEU A 73 -36.18 -26.81 -16.47
CA LEU A 73 -35.47 -25.84 -15.64
C LEU A 73 -34.66 -26.63 -14.61
N ALA A 74 -33.46 -27.04 -15.04
CA ALA A 74 -32.49 -27.69 -14.19
C ALA A 74 -32.26 -26.84 -12.94
N ASP A 75 -32.37 -27.48 -11.78
CA ASP A 75 -31.70 -27.15 -10.52
C ASP A 75 -30.78 -25.93 -10.62
N VAL A 76 -31.32 -24.76 -10.26
CA VAL A 76 -30.59 -23.51 -10.33
C VAL A 76 -29.54 -23.52 -9.23
N ASP A 77 -28.28 -23.79 -9.62
CA ASP A 77 -27.13 -23.68 -8.73
C ASP A 77 -27.18 -22.30 -8.06
N THR A 78 -27.06 -22.23 -6.73
CA THR A 78 -27.07 -20.95 -6.01
C THR A 78 -25.62 -20.51 -5.77
N PRO A 79 -25.22 -19.27 -6.12
CA PRO A 79 -23.87 -18.81 -5.86
C PRO A 79 -23.67 -18.62 -4.34
N ILE A 80 -22.62 -19.24 -3.80
CA ILE A 80 -22.23 -19.10 -2.40
C ILE A 80 -20.91 -18.33 -2.35
N TYR A 81 -20.84 -17.29 -1.53
CA TYR A 81 -19.59 -16.55 -1.33
C TYR A 81 -18.49 -17.49 -0.82
N LYS A 82 -17.29 -17.35 -1.40
CA LYS A 82 -16.09 -17.98 -0.85
C LYS A 82 -15.87 -17.52 0.59
N ASP A 83 -15.25 -18.35 1.41
CA ASP A 83 -14.82 -17.95 2.75
C ASP A 83 -13.99 -16.65 2.70
N MET A 84 -14.05 -15.82 3.74
CA MET A 84 -13.44 -14.49 3.74
C MET A 84 -11.93 -14.56 3.48
N LEU A 85 -11.20 -15.47 4.13
CA LEU A 85 -9.76 -15.59 3.93
C LEU A 85 -9.45 -16.11 2.52
N SER A 86 -10.25 -17.06 2.02
CA SER A 86 -10.12 -17.56 0.65
C SER A 86 -10.49 -16.54 -0.43
N SER A 87 -11.15 -15.44 -0.05
CA SER A 87 -11.50 -14.32 -0.92
C SER A 87 -10.37 -13.27 -1.03
N LEU A 88 -9.32 -13.39 -0.21
CA LEU A 88 -8.18 -12.47 -0.12
C LEU A 88 -6.89 -13.19 -0.54
N PRO A 89 -6.68 -13.44 -1.84
CA PRO A 89 -5.65 -14.36 -2.33
C PRO A 89 -4.23 -13.83 -2.15
N ASP A 90 -4.03 -12.51 -2.14
CA ASP A 90 -2.71 -11.90 -2.08
C ASP A 90 -2.22 -11.81 -0.63
N ASN A 91 -1.26 -12.65 -0.28
CA ASN A 91 -0.63 -12.68 1.04
C ASN A 91 0.76 -12.09 0.93
N ALA A 92 0.93 -10.85 1.39
CA ALA A 92 2.18 -10.12 1.21
C ALA A 92 2.59 -9.35 2.46
N VAL A 93 3.91 -9.12 2.56
CA VAL A 93 4.50 -8.15 3.48
C VAL A 93 4.90 -6.95 2.66
N ARG A 94 4.31 -5.79 2.95
CA ARG A 94 4.62 -4.53 2.28
C ARG A 94 5.23 -3.58 3.27
N MET A 95 6.36 -2.99 2.92
CA MET A 95 7.05 -2.05 3.79
C MET A 95 7.30 -0.75 3.06
N VAL A 96 7.07 0.36 3.75
CA VAL A 96 7.38 1.69 3.27
C VAL A 96 8.15 2.48 4.31
N VAL A 97 9.12 3.26 3.85
CA VAL A 97 9.89 4.21 4.65
C VAL A 97 9.54 5.62 4.21
N GLU A 98 8.96 6.38 5.13
CA GLU A 98 8.60 7.78 4.94
C GLU A 98 9.61 8.67 5.65
N ASN A 99 10.37 9.48 4.92
CA ASN A 99 11.18 10.54 5.52
C ASN A 99 10.27 11.73 5.84
N VAL A 100 10.23 12.16 7.10
CA VAL A 100 9.47 13.31 7.56
C VAL A 100 10.43 14.47 7.74
N THR A 101 10.46 15.37 6.75
CA THR A 101 11.31 16.56 6.83
C THR A 101 10.73 17.61 7.77
N SER A 102 11.54 18.60 8.15
CA SER A 102 11.10 19.75 8.97
C SER A 102 9.99 20.59 8.30
N SER A 103 9.86 20.54 6.97
CA SER A 103 8.76 21.19 6.24
C SER A 103 7.49 20.35 6.18
N GLY A 104 7.50 19.16 6.78
CA GLY A 104 6.38 18.21 6.75
C GLY A 104 6.18 17.51 5.39
N SER A 105 7.14 17.68 4.46
CA SER A 105 7.16 16.90 3.22
C SER A 105 7.50 15.44 3.55
N VAL A 106 6.83 14.54 2.83
CA VAL A 106 7.01 13.09 2.98
C VAL A 106 7.54 12.54 1.67
N THR A 107 8.66 11.83 1.73
CA THR A 107 9.21 11.08 0.60
C THR A 107 9.19 9.60 0.94
N TYR A 108 8.57 8.82 0.05
CA TYR A 108 8.46 7.38 0.19
C TYR A 108 9.67 6.67 -0.45
N GLY A 109 10.04 5.52 0.10
CA GLY A 109 11.02 4.62 -0.50
C GLY A 109 11.13 3.31 0.26
N VAL A 110 11.89 2.37 -0.29
CA VAL A 110 12.24 1.10 0.36
C VAL A 110 13.71 1.15 0.79
N GLY A 111 14.01 0.62 1.98
CA GLY A 111 15.39 0.38 2.44
C GLY A 111 16.31 1.60 2.44
N LYS A 112 16.37 2.34 3.56
CA LYS A 112 17.27 3.50 3.71
C LYS A 112 18.31 3.26 4.80
N ILE A 113 19.51 3.79 4.58
CA ILE A 113 20.41 4.20 5.65
C ILE A 113 20.05 5.66 5.91
N GLY A 114 19.43 5.96 7.05
CA GLY A 114 19.09 7.33 7.36
C GLY A 114 20.27 8.07 8.00
N GLY A 115 20.35 9.37 7.77
CA GLY A 115 21.36 10.26 8.33
C GLY A 115 20.98 10.77 9.72
N ARG A 116 21.97 11.26 10.45
CA ARG A 116 21.79 11.87 11.77
C ARG A 116 20.72 12.98 11.79
N PHE A 117 19.88 12.97 12.82
CA PHE A 117 18.77 13.91 13.06
C PHE A 117 17.60 13.84 12.06
N GLU A 118 17.63 12.89 11.14
CA GLU A 118 16.48 12.65 10.28
C GLU A 118 15.40 11.87 11.05
N ARG A 119 14.14 12.14 10.67
CA ARG A 119 12.97 11.48 11.23
C ARG A 119 12.30 10.63 10.18
N TYR A 120 11.97 9.42 10.57
CA TYR A 120 11.39 8.42 9.69
C TYR A 120 10.13 7.82 10.30
N ARG A 121 9.15 7.52 9.45
CA ARG A 121 8.06 6.61 9.76
C ARG A 121 8.20 5.38 8.90
N VAL A 122 8.40 4.24 9.53
CA VAL A 122 8.51 2.94 8.85
C VAL A 122 7.22 2.19 9.10
N THR A 123 6.52 1.80 8.04
CA THR A 123 5.28 1.04 8.14
C THR A 123 5.46 -0.30 7.44
N ALA A 124 5.21 -1.39 8.15
CA ALA A 124 5.24 -2.76 7.65
C ALA A 124 3.87 -3.41 7.80
N ASP A 125 3.26 -3.77 6.69
CA ASP A 125 1.92 -4.34 6.58
C ASP A 125 2.00 -5.82 6.21
N TYR A 126 1.55 -6.67 7.13
CA TYR A 126 1.38 -8.10 6.94
C TYR A 126 -0.08 -8.34 6.60
N THR A 127 -0.40 -8.39 5.30
CA THR A 127 -1.78 -8.34 4.83
C THR A 127 -2.15 -9.52 3.94
N SER A 128 -3.40 -9.97 4.10
CA SER A 128 -4.11 -10.80 3.14
C SER A 128 -5.11 -9.88 2.45
N ALA A 129 -4.95 -9.68 1.15
CA ALA A 129 -5.71 -8.70 0.40
C ALA A 129 -6.18 -9.25 -0.96
N ASP A 130 -7.16 -8.57 -1.52
CA ASP A 130 -7.49 -8.57 -2.93
C ASP A 130 -7.19 -7.18 -3.49
N THR A 131 -7.00 -7.09 -4.80
CA THR A 131 -6.69 -5.82 -5.47
C THR A 131 -7.83 -5.41 -6.36
N ILE A 132 -8.38 -4.22 -6.12
CA ILE A 132 -9.31 -3.60 -7.05
C ILE A 132 -8.61 -2.51 -7.85
N ASN A 133 -9.01 -2.38 -9.10
CA ASN A 133 -8.56 -1.31 -9.98
C ASN A 133 -9.55 -0.14 -9.88
N MET A 134 -9.12 0.96 -9.28
CA MET A 134 -9.96 2.16 -9.11
C MET A 134 -9.58 3.21 -10.17
N PRO A 135 -10.41 3.40 -11.20
CA PRO A 135 -10.18 4.48 -12.15
C PRO A 135 -10.52 5.82 -11.50
N LEU A 136 -9.55 6.73 -11.49
CA LEU A 136 -9.65 8.09 -10.96
C LEU A 136 -9.37 9.10 -12.05
N TRP A 137 -10.11 10.20 -12.05
CA TRP A 137 -9.79 11.41 -12.78
C TRP A 137 -8.96 12.32 -11.87
N ILE A 138 -7.76 12.66 -12.31
CA ILE A 138 -6.83 13.49 -11.54
C ILE A 138 -6.48 14.73 -12.35
N SER A 139 -6.59 15.90 -11.73
CA SER A 139 -6.15 17.19 -12.26
C SER A 139 -5.12 17.82 -11.32
N LYS A 140 -4.02 18.31 -11.90
CA LYS A 140 -2.96 19.03 -11.18
C LYS A 140 -3.01 20.50 -11.61
N GLU A 141 -3.37 21.38 -10.68
CA GLU A 141 -3.32 22.83 -10.84
C GLU A 141 -2.08 23.38 -10.14
N VAL A 142 -1.33 24.23 -10.84
CA VAL A 142 -0.18 24.94 -10.28
C VAL A 142 -0.47 26.42 -10.23
N GLU A 143 -0.06 27.05 -9.13
CA GLU A 143 -0.14 28.48 -8.93
C GLU A 143 1.21 29.14 -9.19
N LEU A 144 1.21 30.08 -10.12
CA LEU A 144 2.36 30.84 -10.59
C LEU A 144 2.20 32.30 -10.14
N LYS A 145 3.19 32.81 -9.41
CA LYS A 145 3.29 34.24 -9.11
C LYS A 145 4.29 34.88 -10.05
N THR A 146 3.80 35.72 -10.95
CA THR A 146 4.65 36.48 -11.87
C THR A 146 5.23 37.69 -11.15
N ILE A 147 6.54 37.90 -11.28
CA ILE A 147 7.26 39.07 -10.77
C ILE A 147 7.82 39.82 -11.98
N ASN A 148 7.24 40.97 -12.30
CA ASN A 148 7.76 41.83 -13.35
C ASN A 148 8.81 42.79 -12.74
N PRO A 149 10.11 42.65 -13.05
CA PRO A 149 11.13 43.51 -12.44
C PRO A 149 11.01 44.97 -12.88
N LYS A 150 10.30 45.28 -13.97
CA LYS A 150 10.11 46.66 -14.47
C LYS A 150 8.98 47.41 -13.78
N VAL A 151 8.09 46.72 -13.05
CA VAL A 151 6.93 47.32 -12.38
C VAL A 151 6.90 46.82 -10.94
N SER A 152 7.53 47.57 -10.02
CA SER A 152 7.94 47.10 -8.68
C SER A 152 6.83 46.70 -7.70
N LEU A 153 5.56 46.58 -8.11
CA LEU A 153 4.44 46.23 -7.21
C LEU A 153 3.34 45.34 -7.78
N ALA A 154 3.35 44.99 -9.07
CA ALA A 154 2.28 44.17 -9.64
C ALA A 154 2.69 42.70 -9.71
N SER A 155 2.20 41.89 -8.77
CA SER A 155 2.27 40.43 -8.88
C SER A 155 0.93 39.87 -9.33
N THR A 156 0.88 39.23 -10.50
CA THR A 156 -0.31 38.51 -10.97
C THR A 156 -0.17 37.05 -10.60
N THR A 157 -1.20 36.49 -9.95
CA THR A 157 -1.34 35.05 -9.74
C THR A 157 -2.00 34.44 -10.97
N LEU A 158 -1.33 33.48 -11.59
CA LEU A 158 -1.85 32.67 -12.68
C LEU A 158 -2.03 31.24 -12.21
N LYS A 159 -3.17 30.64 -12.55
CA LYS A 159 -3.44 29.22 -12.33
C LYS A 159 -3.32 28.49 -13.65
N ARG A 160 -2.61 27.36 -13.65
CA ARG A 160 -2.43 26.54 -14.84
C ARG A 160 -2.68 25.08 -14.50
N VAL A 161 -3.50 24.41 -15.31
CA VAL A 161 -3.63 22.95 -15.25
C VAL A 161 -2.47 22.34 -16.04
N VAL A 162 -1.81 21.37 -15.45
CA VAL A 162 -0.63 20.70 -16.01
C VAL A 162 -0.78 19.18 -15.91
N PRO A 163 -0.12 18.42 -16.80
CA PRO A 163 -0.04 16.96 -16.67
C PRO A 163 0.55 16.54 -15.32
N LEU A 164 0.14 15.38 -14.80
CA LEU A 164 0.67 14.90 -13.51
C LEU A 164 2.18 14.67 -13.56
N SER A 165 2.67 14.22 -14.73
CA SER A 165 4.08 13.98 -15.03
C SER A 165 4.92 15.26 -15.13
N GLU A 166 4.32 16.44 -15.24
CA GLU A 166 5.07 17.68 -15.35
C GLU A 166 5.80 17.98 -14.04
N VAL A 167 7.14 17.93 -14.08
CA VAL A 167 7.99 18.28 -12.96
C VAL A 167 8.02 19.80 -12.81
N ILE A 168 7.53 20.29 -11.68
CA ILE A 168 7.53 21.71 -11.38
C ILE A 168 8.87 22.07 -10.73
N PRO A 169 9.69 22.91 -11.37
CA PRO A 169 10.98 23.32 -10.82
C PRO A 169 10.74 24.16 -9.56
N VAL A 170 11.37 23.76 -8.46
CA VAL A 170 11.31 24.50 -7.20
C VAL A 170 12.26 25.69 -7.32
N GLY A 171 11.72 26.91 -7.35
CA GLY A 171 12.52 28.14 -7.33
C GLY A 171 12.01 29.23 -8.26
N PHE A 172 12.77 30.32 -8.30
CA PHE A 172 12.53 31.44 -9.20
C PHE A 172 13.04 31.10 -10.60
N GLN A 173 12.18 31.20 -11.61
CA GLN A 173 12.57 31.07 -13.01
C GLN A 173 12.46 32.40 -13.72
N VAL A 174 13.48 32.74 -14.51
CA VAL A 174 13.53 33.97 -15.31
C VAL A 174 13.36 33.61 -16.77
N ARG A 175 12.38 34.21 -17.45
CA ARG A 175 12.27 34.14 -18.91
C ARG A 175 13.28 35.06 -19.59
N LEU A 176 13.56 34.78 -20.86
CA LEU A 176 14.43 35.62 -21.71
C LEU A 176 13.93 37.07 -21.84
N ASP A 177 12.63 37.32 -21.65
CA ASP A 177 12.03 38.66 -21.61
C ASP A 177 12.26 39.42 -20.28
N GLY A 178 12.95 38.79 -19.32
CA GLY A 178 13.21 39.31 -17.99
C GLY A 178 12.08 39.08 -16.98
N THR A 179 10.97 38.46 -17.38
CA THR A 179 9.85 38.16 -16.48
C THR A 179 10.17 36.97 -15.59
N GLY A 180 10.11 37.17 -14.28
CA GLY A 180 10.29 36.13 -13.29
C GLY A 180 8.97 35.43 -12.94
N TYR A 181 9.02 34.13 -12.65
CA TYR A 181 7.90 33.36 -12.10
C TYR A 181 8.37 32.60 -10.87
N VAL A 182 7.54 32.58 -9.83
CA VAL A 182 7.71 31.73 -8.65
C VAL A 182 6.52 30.78 -8.58
N TYR A 183 6.79 29.49 -8.53
CA TYR A 183 5.77 28.50 -8.21
C TYR A 183 5.46 28.57 -6.72
N THR A 184 4.20 28.87 -6.37
CA THR A 184 3.81 29.09 -4.96
C THR A 184 3.11 27.88 -4.37
N SER A 185 2.27 27.20 -5.16
CA SER A 185 1.49 26.06 -4.67
C SER A 185 1.13 25.06 -5.76
N GLU A 186 0.88 23.82 -5.35
CA GLU A 186 0.29 22.78 -6.18
C GLU A 186 -1.02 22.32 -5.52
N ARG A 187 -2.07 22.19 -6.32
CA ARG A 187 -3.37 21.69 -5.89
C ARG A 187 -3.78 20.51 -6.75
N TYR A 188 -4.24 19.45 -6.11
CA TYR A 188 -4.74 18.26 -6.78
C TYR A 188 -6.25 18.19 -6.61
N SER A 189 -6.95 17.90 -7.70
CA SER A 189 -8.38 17.57 -7.69
C SER A 189 -8.52 16.14 -8.17
N VAL A 190 -9.15 15.29 -7.35
CA VAL A 190 -9.33 13.85 -7.63
C VAL A 190 -10.82 13.55 -7.59
N ARG A 191 -11.28 12.76 -8.56
CA ARG A 191 -12.66 12.25 -8.64
C ARG A 191 -12.63 10.79 -9.07
N ARG A 192 -13.57 9.97 -8.62
CA ARG A 192 -13.79 8.65 -9.24
C ARG A 192 -14.24 8.81 -10.68
N ALA A 193 -13.70 7.98 -11.56
CA ALA A 193 -14.18 7.91 -12.92
C ALA A 193 -15.55 7.23 -12.97
N VAL A 194 -16.45 7.79 -13.76
CA VAL A 194 -17.75 7.18 -14.02
C VAL A 194 -17.65 6.29 -15.27
N PRO A 195 -18.06 5.02 -15.21
CA PRO A 195 -18.02 4.14 -16.37
C PRO A 195 -18.77 4.73 -17.57
N GLY A 196 -18.10 4.81 -18.72
CA GLY A 196 -18.68 5.35 -19.96
C GLY A 196 -18.61 6.86 -20.11
N GLU A 197 -18.14 7.61 -19.10
CA GLU A 197 -17.93 9.05 -19.20
C GLU A 197 -16.47 9.40 -19.52
N SER A 198 -16.30 10.44 -20.33
CA SER A 198 -14.98 11.03 -20.60
C SER A 198 -14.55 11.94 -19.43
N PRO A 199 -13.25 12.02 -19.11
CA PRO A 199 -12.76 12.92 -18.07
C PRO A 199 -13.12 14.38 -18.41
N PRO A 200 -13.45 15.22 -17.41
CA PRO A 200 -13.62 16.65 -17.61
C PRO A 200 -12.35 17.31 -18.18
N SER A 201 -12.49 18.49 -18.80
CA SER A 201 -11.34 19.24 -19.30
C SER A 201 -10.30 19.48 -18.21
N GLY A 202 -9.03 19.17 -18.51
CA GLY A 202 -7.92 19.30 -17.56
C GLY A 202 -7.77 18.14 -16.56
N TYR A 203 -8.54 17.06 -16.71
CA TYR A 203 -8.37 15.83 -15.95
C TYR A 203 -7.77 14.73 -16.84
N GLU A 204 -6.95 13.89 -16.23
CA GLU A 204 -6.38 12.68 -16.83
C GLU A 204 -6.88 11.44 -16.07
N VAL A 205 -7.04 10.32 -16.77
CA VAL A 205 -7.51 9.06 -16.19
C VAL A 205 -6.33 8.24 -15.69
N TYR A 206 -6.38 7.82 -14.44
CA TYR A 206 -5.40 6.93 -13.82
C TYR A 206 -6.10 5.72 -13.21
N ASN A 207 -5.58 4.54 -13.44
CA ASN A 207 -6.05 3.34 -12.77
C ASN A 207 -5.17 3.07 -11.55
N ILE A 208 -5.72 3.24 -10.35
CA ILE A 208 -5.01 3.08 -9.08
C ILE A 208 -5.38 1.73 -8.46
N PRO A 209 -4.43 0.79 -8.32
CA PRO A 209 -4.66 -0.41 -7.54
C PRO A 209 -4.90 -0.06 -6.07
N VAL A 210 -6.06 -0.45 -5.55
CA VAL A 210 -6.46 -0.29 -4.15
C VAL A 210 -6.53 -1.67 -3.52
N TYR A 211 -5.81 -1.84 -2.41
CA TYR A 211 -5.78 -3.10 -1.68
C TYR A 211 -6.93 -3.15 -0.68
N VAL A 212 -7.82 -4.12 -0.86
CA VAL A 212 -8.92 -4.42 0.05
C VAL A 212 -8.59 -5.70 0.78
N GLY A 213 -8.47 -5.65 2.11
CA GLY A 213 -8.05 -6.82 2.85
C GLY A 213 -8.07 -6.64 4.35
N ILE A 214 -7.34 -7.52 5.00
CA ILE A 214 -7.14 -7.55 6.44
C ILE A 214 -5.67 -7.78 6.76
N GLY A 215 -5.28 -7.57 8.01
CA GLY A 215 -3.92 -7.91 8.44
C GLY A 215 -3.49 -7.23 9.72
N ILE A 216 -2.17 -7.09 9.85
CA ILE A 216 -1.51 -6.38 10.94
C ILE A 216 -0.57 -5.33 10.34
N ARG A 217 -0.57 -4.14 10.93
CA ARG A 217 0.34 -3.05 10.63
C ARG A 217 1.28 -2.82 11.80
N ILE A 218 2.57 -2.75 11.51
CA ILE A 218 3.60 -2.30 12.44
C ILE A 218 4.06 -0.92 11.96
N THR A 219 3.93 0.10 12.80
CA THR A 219 4.41 1.45 12.52
C THR A 219 5.49 1.83 13.53
N SER A 220 6.68 2.16 13.04
CA SER A 220 7.79 2.66 13.85
C SER A 220 8.03 4.13 13.54
N ASN A 221 7.93 4.99 14.55
CA ASN A 221 8.31 6.41 14.45
C ASN A 221 9.71 6.57 15.01
N ILE A 222 10.65 7.00 14.18
CA ILE A 222 12.09 6.90 14.44
C ILE A 222 12.73 8.27 14.31
N GLU A 223 13.65 8.59 15.22
CA GLU A 223 14.62 9.68 15.12
C GLU A 223 16.04 9.09 15.18
N ILE A 224 16.87 9.38 14.18
CA ILE A 224 18.25 8.87 14.12
C ILE A 224 19.15 9.72 14.99
N THR A 225 19.77 9.11 15.99
CA THR A 225 20.67 9.76 16.96
C THR A 225 22.14 9.55 16.62
N GLY A 226 22.47 8.38 16.04
CA GLY A 226 23.79 8.04 15.55
C GLY A 226 24.15 8.74 14.24
N SER A 227 25.35 8.48 13.70
CA SER A 227 25.75 9.00 12.37
C SER A 227 24.87 8.47 11.25
N THR A 228 24.52 7.20 11.35
CA THR A 228 23.73 6.42 10.40
C THR A 228 22.96 5.34 11.15
N ALA A 229 21.81 4.93 10.64
CA ALA A 229 21.10 3.77 11.15
C ALA A 229 20.46 2.96 10.02
N ASN A 230 20.51 1.63 10.13
CA ASN A 230 19.84 0.72 9.21
C ASN A 230 18.34 0.62 9.53
N ILE A 231 17.50 1.20 8.66
CA ILE A 231 16.03 1.15 8.79
C ILE A 231 15.38 0.27 7.73
N SER A 232 16.10 -0.74 7.23
CA SER A 232 15.63 -1.66 6.18
C SER A 232 14.57 -2.67 6.63
N GLY A 233 14.25 -2.73 7.93
CA GLY A 233 13.22 -3.64 8.44
C GLY A 233 13.08 -3.57 9.96
N ILE A 234 11.96 -4.09 10.48
CA ILE A 234 11.62 -4.01 11.91
C ILE A 234 12.70 -4.63 12.82
N ALA A 235 13.30 -5.76 12.41
CA ALA A 235 14.37 -6.39 13.16
C ALA A 235 15.66 -5.53 13.19
N ALA A 236 16.06 -4.97 12.03
CA ALA A 236 17.21 -4.08 11.95
C ALA A 236 16.99 -2.81 12.80
N ILE A 237 15.80 -2.24 12.72
CA ILE A 237 15.39 -1.09 13.53
C ILE A 237 15.51 -1.39 15.03
N GLY A 238 15.08 -2.57 15.48
CA GLY A 238 15.22 -3.00 16.87
C GLY A 238 16.69 -3.11 17.32
N PHE A 239 17.56 -3.64 16.45
CA PHE A 239 19.00 -3.74 16.72
C PHE A 239 19.69 -2.36 16.79
N GLU A 240 19.32 -1.44 15.88
CA GLU A 240 19.84 -0.07 15.88
C GLU A 240 19.38 0.73 17.10
N ALA A 241 18.16 0.47 17.60
CA ALA A 241 17.67 1.04 18.84
C ALA A 241 18.48 0.56 20.06
N GLU A 242 18.75 -0.75 20.15
CA GLU A 242 19.59 -1.33 21.21
C GLU A 242 21.01 -0.73 21.20
N SER A 243 21.52 -0.44 20.01
CA SER A 243 22.83 0.19 19.80
C SER A 243 22.84 1.71 20.03
N ASN A 244 21.72 2.32 20.46
CA ASN A 244 21.53 3.76 20.62
C ASN A 244 21.76 4.60 19.34
N ASN A 245 21.69 3.98 18.16
CA ASN A 245 21.82 4.67 16.86
C ASN A 245 20.51 5.33 16.42
N LEU A 246 19.39 4.90 16.98
CA LEU A 246 18.09 5.54 16.81
C LEU A 246 17.27 5.45 18.10
N LYS A 247 16.24 6.29 18.21
CA LYS A 247 15.22 6.24 19.26
C LYS A 247 13.84 6.39 18.64
N GLY A 248 12.80 5.95 19.33
CA GLY A 248 11.46 6.03 18.78
C GLY A 248 10.39 5.28 19.54
N SER A 249 9.27 5.08 18.85
CA SER A 249 8.15 4.27 19.33
C SER A 249 7.73 3.28 18.25
N LEU A 250 7.15 2.17 18.70
CA LEU A 250 6.57 1.15 17.82
C LEU A 250 5.11 0.92 18.22
N VAL A 251 4.24 0.85 17.22
CA VAL A 251 2.81 0.56 17.36
C VAL A 251 2.46 -0.62 16.47
N VAL A 252 1.68 -1.55 17.02
CA VAL A 252 1.06 -2.64 16.26
C VAL A 252 -0.45 -2.43 16.24
N GLN A 253 -1.05 -2.53 15.06
CA GLN A 253 -2.48 -2.31 14.85
C GLN A 253 -3.05 -3.43 13.98
N THR A 254 -4.26 -3.90 14.29
CA THR A 254 -5.00 -4.78 13.38
C THR A 254 -5.72 -3.97 12.30
N LEU A 255 -5.77 -4.52 11.10
CA LEU A 255 -6.47 -3.97 9.96
C LEU A 255 -7.67 -4.87 9.65
N GLY A 256 -8.88 -4.44 10.01
CA GLY A 256 -10.09 -5.19 9.70
C GLY A 256 -10.26 -6.53 10.45
N VAL A 257 -9.51 -6.73 11.54
CA VAL A 257 -9.58 -7.94 12.38
C VAL A 257 -9.93 -7.54 13.81
N ASN A 258 -10.91 -8.21 14.39
CA ASN A 258 -11.32 -8.03 15.78
C ASN A 258 -11.60 -9.38 16.44
N GLY A 259 -11.51 -9.45 17.76
CA GLY A 259 -11.73 -10.68 18.53
C GLY A 259 -11.03 -10.60 19.87
N LYS A 260 -11.55 -11.28 20.90
CA LYS A 260 -11.01 -11.21 22.27
C LYS A 260 -9.55 -11.71 22.31
N ALA A 261 -9.26 -12.81 21.64
CA ALA A 261 -7.91 -13.36 21.55
C ALA A 261 -6.97 -12.42 20.77
N VAL A 262 -7.45 -11.84 19.66
CA VAL A 262 -6.69 -10.89 18.84
C VAL A 262 -6.32 -9.64 19.65
N SER A 263 -7.28 -9.04 20.35
CA SER A 263 -7.03 -7.87 21.20
C SER A 263 -6.05 -8.16 22.33
N SER A 264 -6.07 -9.38 22.89
CA SER A 264 -5.15 -9.79 23.95
C SER A 264 -3.73 -10.06 23.45
N ALA A 265 -3.57 -10.35 22.16
CA ALA A 265 -2.27 -10.60 21.52
C ALA A 265 -1.58 -9.30 21.04
N LEU A 266 -2.29 -8.17 21.01
CA LEU A 266 -1.70 -6.89 20.59
C LEU A 266 -0.75 -6.36 21.68
N PRO A 267 0.51 -6.06 21.32
CA PRO A 267 1.45 -5.47 22.27
C PRO A 267 1.02 -4.03 22.58
N MET A 268 1.26 -3.61 23.82
CA MET A 268 1.12 -2.20 24.19
C MET A 268 2.14 -1.35 23.44
N GLN A 269 1.73 -0.14 23.05
CA GLN A 269 2.63 0.85 22.47
C GLN A 269 3.79 1.09 23.44
N SER A 270 5.01 0.95 22.92
CA SER A 270 6.21 0.97 23.76
C SER A 270 7.36 1.66 23.05
N GLU A 271 8.32 2.08 23.85
CA GLU A 271 9.60 2.57 23.37
C GLU A 271 10.24 1.51 22.47
N LEU A 272 10.84 2.00 21.39
CA LEU A 272 11.47 1.16 20.41
C LEU A 272 12.81 0.61 20.94
N ASN A 273 12.91 -0.71 21.02
CA ASN A 273 14.13 -1.46 21.35
C ASN A 273 14.05 -2.85 20.70
N ALA A 274 15.10 -3.68 20.85
CA ALA A 274 15.13 -5.03 20.28
C ALA A 274 13.97 -5.91 20.76
N THR A 275 13.61 -5.83 22.05
CA THR A 275 12.52 -6.61 22.65
C THR A 275 11.16 -6.19 22.10
N THR A 276 10.89 -4.90 21.99
CA THR A 276 9.63 -4.37 21.41
C THR A 276 9.47 -4.78 19.95
N ALA A 277 10.55 -4.71 19.16
CA ALA A 277 10.55 -5.17 17.77
C ALA A 277 10.28 -6.68 17.66
N GLN A 278 10.90 -7.50 18.51
CA GLN A 278 10.65 -8.94 18.56
C GLN A 278 9.21 -9.26 18.97
N ASN A 279 8.68 -8.60 20.00
CA ASN A 279 7.30 -8.76 20.44
C ASN A 279 6.29 -8.41 19.35
N ALA A 280 6.56 -7.38 18.55
CA ALA A 280 5.71 -7.01 17.42
C ALA A 280 5.63 -8.10 16.35
N LEU A 281 6.77 -8.76 16.05
CA LEU A 281 6.82 -9.88 15.10
C LEU A 281 6.10 -11.12 15.64
N ILE A 282 6.28 -11.44 16.92
CA ILE A 282 5.59 -12.56 17.59
C ILE A 282 4.08 -12.31 17.59
N ALA A 283 3.64 -11.10 17.96
CA ALA A 283 2.23 -10.72 17.93
C ALA A 283 1.64 -10.83 16.53
N THR A 284 2.38 -10.42 15.50
CA THR A 284 1.96 -10.55 14.10
C THR A 284 1.74 -12.02 13.72
N ALA A 285 2.68 -12.91 14.08
CA ALA A 285 2.54 -14.34 13.84
C ALA A 285 1.34 -14.94 14.60
N SER A 286 1.18 -14.58 15.88
CA SER A 286 0.07 -15.04 16.72
C SER A 286 -1.28 -14.56 16.20
N ILE A 287 -1.41 -13.30 15.75
CA ILE A 287 -2.67 -12.79 15.21
C ILE A 287 -2.99 -13.49 13.88
N LYS A 288 -1.98 -13.78 13.05
CA LYS A 288 -2.17 -14.50 11.80
C LYS A 288 -2.75 -15.91 12.02
N THR A 289 -2.35 -16.62 13.08
CA THR A 289 -2.95 -17.92 13.41
C THR A 289 -4.38 -17.77 13.94
N LEU A 290 -4.65 -16.72 14.72
CA LEU A 290 -5.98 -16.41 15.23
C LEU A 290 -6.98 -16.03 14.12
N LEU A 291 -6.54 -15.62 12.92
CA LEU A 291 -7.46 -15.36 11.80
C LEU A 291 -8.32 -16.57 11.43
N TYR A 292 -7.88 -17.79 11.77
CA TYR A 292 -8.59 -19.03 11.48
C TYR A 292 -9.46 -19.52 12.65
N SER A 293 -9.55 -18.77 13.75
CA SER A 293 -10.40 -19.14 14.89
C SER A 293 -11.85 -18.68 14.71
N ASP A 294 -12.79 -19.48 15.21
CA ASP A 294 -14.23 -19.21 15.09
C ASP A 294 -14.68 -17.95 15.85
N ASP A 295 -13.90 -17.47 16.82
CA ASP A 295 -14.18 -16.26 17.61
C ASP A 295 -13.61 -14.97 16.99
N THR A 296 -12.91 -15.07 15.85
CA THR A 296 -12.33 -13.92 15.17
C THR A 296 -13.31 -13.34 14.15
N GLN A 297 -13.57 -12.04 14.28
CA GLN A 297 -14.40 -11.28 13.37
C GLN A 297 -13.55 -10.58 12.32
N ILE A 298 -13.88 -10.82 11.05
CA ILE A 298 -13.13 -10.34 9.90
C ILE A 298 -13.99 -9.38 9.08
N TYR A 299 -13.52 -8.16 8.94
CA TYR A 299 -14.16 -7.09 8.17
C TYR A 299 -13.14 -6.45 7.23
N PRO A 300 -13.09 -6.86 5.94
CA PRO A 300 -12.18 -6.27 4.98
C PRO A 300 -12.28 -4.74 4.95
N ARG A 301 -11.12 -4.10 4.82
CA ARG A 301 -10.97 -2.64 4.74
C ARG A 301 -10.08 -2.30 3.56
N VAL A 302 -10.14 -1.06 3.10
CA VAL A 302 -9.02 -0.57 2.28
C VAL A 302 -7.81 -0.43 3.18
N VAL A 303 -6.74 -1.17 2.89
CA VAL A 303 -5.52 -1.20 3.72
C VAL A 303 -4.38 -0.39 3.12
N GLY A 304 -4.39 -0.21 1.81
CA GLY A 304 -3.34 0.51 1.10
C GLY A 304 -3.72 0.79 -0.34
N LEU A 305 -2.87 1.52 -1.04
CA LEU A 305 -2.96 1.70 -2.49
C LEU A 305 -1.57 1.66 -3.12
N TYR A 306 -1.52 1.46 -4.42
CA TYR A 306 -0.31 1.51 -5.22
C TYR A 306 -0.37 2.70 -6.17
N LEU A 307 0.61 3.59 -6.11
CA LEU A 307 0.70 4.72 -7.03
C LEU A 307 1.73 4.40 -8.12
N PRO A 308 1.34 4.33 -9.40
CA PRO A 308 2.26 4.04 -10.51
C PRO A 308 3.10 5.26 -10.91
N PHE A 309 3.10 6.32 -10.11
CA PHE A 309 3.81 7.58 -10.35
C PHE A 309 4.33 8.15 -9.04
N SER A 310 5.36 9.00 -9.15
CA SER A 310 5.88 9.75 -8.01
C SER A 310 4.77 10.60 -7.40
N SER A 311 4.55 10.43 -6.10
CA SER A 311 3.42 11.05 -5.41
C SER A 311 3.89 12.00 -4.33
N LYS A 312 3.31 13.20 -4.34
CA LYS A 312 3.44 14.15 -3.24
C LYS A 312 2.34 13.91 -2.23
N LYS A 313 2.60 14.23 -0.96
CA LYS A 313 1.62 14.12 0.14
C LYS A 313 0.26 14.78 -0.19
N ALA A 314 0.27 15.93 -0.88
CA ALA A 314 -0.95 16.62 -1.29
C ALA A 314 -1.83 15.78 -2.25
N LEU A 315 -1.21 15.09 -3.21
CA LEU A 315 -1.91 14.18 -4.12
C LEU A 315 -2.42 12.95 -3.39
N VAL A 316 -1.58 12.33 -2.56
CA VAL A 316 -1.97 11.17 -1.72
C VAL A 316 -3.19 11.52 -0.88
N ASN A 317 -3.17 12.66 -0.20
CA ASN A 317 -4.29 13.12 0.62
C ASN A 317 -5.56 13.37 -0.21
N ALA A 318 -5.43 13.93 -1.41
CA ALA A 318 -6.56 14.13 -2.31
C ALA A 318 -7.17 12.80 -2.77
N ILE A 319 -6.34 11.80 -3.08
CA ILE A 319 -6.78 10.44 -3.41
C ILE A 319 -7.50 9.80 -2.20
N ILE A 320 -6.92 9.87 -1.00
CA ILE A 320 -7.53 9.32 0.23
C ILE A 320 -8.87 10.01 0.51
N SER A 321 -8.94 11.32 0.34
CA SER A 321 -10.18 12.08 0.53
C SER A 321 -11.28 11.61 -0.43
N GLU A 322 -10.94 11.33 -1.69
CA GLU A 322 -11.91 10.82 -2.66
C GLU A 322 -12.26 9.34 -2.41
N LEU A 323 -11.30 8.54 -1.98
CA LEU A 323 -11.54 7.14 -1.65
C LEU A 323 -12.39 6.96 -0.39
N SER A 324 -12.37 7.94 0.52
CA SER A 324 -13.16 7.94 1.76
C SER A 324 -14.50 8.66 1.64
N SER A 325 -14.70 9.51 0.62
CA SER A 325 -15.96 10.22 0.39
C SER A 325 -17.14 9.29 0.11
N SER A 326 -16.86 8.13 -0.49
CA SER A 326 -17.81 7.05 -0.71
C SER A 326 -17.14 5.70 -0.43
N ARG A 327 -17.93 4.70 -0.02
CA ARG A 327 -17.35 3.38 0.26
C ARG A 327 -16.87 2.75 -1.05
N VAL A 328 -15.69 2.14 -0.96
CA VAL A 328 -15.12 1.35 -2.05
C VAL A 328 -15.92 0.06 -2.20
N GLU A 329 -16.37 -0.24 -3.42
CA GLU A 329 -17.00 -1.51 -3.73
C GLU A 329 -15.95 -2.59 -3.97
N TRP A 330 -16.12 -3.73 -3.29
CA TRP A 330 -15.27 -4.90 -3.44
C TRP A 330 -16.11 -6.11 -3.88
N LYS A 331 -15.80 -6.60 -5.08
CA LYS A 331 -16.47 -7.72 -5.74
C LYS A 331 -15.97 -9.05 -5.14
N ARG A 332 -16.68 -9.57 -4.13
CA ARG A 332 -16.29 -10.82 -3.45
C ARG A 332 -16.57 -12.03 -4.34
N PRO A 333 -15.60 -12.95 -4.51
CA PRO A 333 -15.78 -14.13 -5.34
C PRO A 333 -16.78 -15.14 -4.74
N CYS A 334 -17.46 -15.89 -5.61
CA CYS A 334 -18.34 -17.00 -5.26
C CYS A 334 -17.83 -18.33 -5.84
N TYR A 335 -18.45 -19.41 -5.39
CA TYR A 335 -18.45 -20.71 -6.05
C TYR A 335 -19.90 -21.20 -6.21
N TRP A 336 -20.12 -22.08 -7.18
CA TRP A 336 -21.43 -22.66 -7.46
C TRP A 336 -21.54 -24.02 -6.78
N VAL A 337 -22.66 -24.25 -6.11
CA VAL A 337 -22.96 -25.54 -5.50
C VAL A 337 -24.17 -26.15 -6.17
N ASN A 338 -24.01 -27.40 -6.62
CA ASN A 338 -25.10 -28.16 -7.21
C ASN A 338 -26.10 -28.58 -6.14
N SER A 339 -27.36 -28.18 -6.30
CA SER A 339 -28.45 -28.48 -5.35
C SER A 339 -28.62 -29.99 -5.10
N LYS A 340 -28.31 -30.86 -6.07
CA LYS A 340 -28.40 -32.33 -5.89
C LYS A 340 -27.33 -32.90 -4.97
N LYS A 341 -26.24 -32.18 -4.71
CA LYS A 341 -25.17 -32.59 -3.78
C LYS A 341 -25.37 -32.03 -2.37
N LEU A 342 -26.39 -31.21 -2.12
CA LEU A 342 -26.76 -30.75 -0.78
C LEU A 342 -27.56 -31.81 -0.01
N SER A 343 -27.13 -33.07 -0.03
CA SER A 343 -27.58 -34.03 0.99
C SER A 343 -26.88 -33.68 2.30
N ILE A 344 -27.54 -32.88 3.14
CA ILE A 344 -27.07 -32.59 4.51
C ILE A 344 -26.80 -33.95 5.18
N PRO A 345 -25.58 -34.24 5.66
CA PRO A 345 -25.38 -35.42 6.49
C PRO A 345 -26.29 -35.27 7.71
N LYS A 346 -27.29 -36.14 7.83
CA LYS A 346 -28.07 -36.26 9.06
C LYS A 346 -27.07 -36.63 10.15
N ASN A 347 -26.74 -35.68 11.03
CA ASN A 347 -26.00 -35.95 12.25
C ASN A 347 -26.70 -37.12 12.95
N THR A 348 -26.01 -38.26 13.00
CA THR A 348 -26.37 -39.47 13.74
C THR A 348 -25.47 -39.57 14.94
#